data_AF-A0A3B8WEE2-F1
#
_entry.id   AF-A0A3B8WEE2-F1
#
_cell.length_a   1.000
_cell.length_b   1.000
_cell.length_c   1.000
_cell.angle_alpha   90.00
_cell.angle_beta   90.00
_cell.angle_gamma   90.00
#
_symmetry.space_group_name_H-M   'P 1'
#
loop_
_entity.id
_entity.type
_entity.pdbx_description
1 polymer ?
#
loop_
_entity_poly.entity_id
_entity_poly.type
_entity_poly.pdbx_seq_one_letter_code
_entity_poly.pdbx_strand_id
1 'polypeptide(L)'
;MKPSIQSRLEQLVERFEEVNALLSDASVIANQDKFRDLSREFAEIEPVVKCFQAWRQSLEDIDAATELAKDGDADMREMAEEELASARARSEELDEELQRLMLPKDPNDTK
;
A
#
# COMPACT_ATOMS: atom_id res chain seq x y z
N MET A 1 -11.80 -3.84 3.13
CA MET A 1 -11.89 -2.39 2.86
C MET A 1 -13.24 -1.88 2.34
N LYS A 2 -13.66 -0.66 2.72
CA LYS A 2 -14.82 0.04 2.09
C LYS A 2 -14.40 0.69 0.74
N PRO A 3 -15.26 0.72 -0.29
CA PRO A 3 -14.92 1.33 -1.59
C PRO A 3 -14.48 2.79 -1.50
N SER A 4 -15.06 3.57 -0.58
CA SER A 4 -14.68 4.96 -0.34
C SER A 4 -13.27 5.13 0.23
N ILE A 5 -12.77 4.14 0.98
CA ILE A 5 -11.43 4.15 1.55
C ILE A 5 -10.43 3.80 0.45
N GLN A 6 -10.73 2.79 -0.34
CA GLN A 6 -9.91 2.39 -1.49
C GLN A 6 -9.71 3.55 -2.48
N SER A 7 -10.78 4.26 -2.86
CA SER A 7 -10.66 5.42 -3.75
C SER A 7 -9.78 6.54 -3.19
N ARG A 8 -9.76 6.73 -1.86
CA ARG A 8 -8.85 7.69 -1.22
C ARG A 8 -7.39 7.23 -1.25
N LEU A 9 -7.15 5.94 -1.07
CA LEU A 9 -5.81 5.36 -1.18
C LEU A 9 -5.28 5.46 -2.60
N GLU A 10 -6.12 5.23 -3.60
CA GLU A 10 -5.77 5.44 -5.02
C GLU A 10 -5.37 6.89 -5.30
N GLN A 11 -6.11 7.86 -4.78
CA GLN A 11 -5.75 9.28 -4.88
C GLN A 11 -4.41 9.60 -4.18
N LEU A 12 -4.12 8.95 -3.05
CA LEU A 12 -2.83 9.11 -2.37
C LEU A 12 -1.67 8.52 -3.17
N VAL A 13 -1.88 7.41 -3.88
CA VAL A 13 -0.88 6.84 -4.80
C VAL A 13 -0.60 7.81 -5.95
N GLU A 14 -1.65 8.34 -6.59
CA GLU A 14 -1.49 9.34 -7.66
C GLU A 14 -0.72 10.57 -7.16
N ARG A 15 -1.06 11.06 -5.96
CA ARG A 15 -0.36 12.19 -5.35
C ARG A 15 1.10 11.86 -5.03
N PHE A 16 1.38 10.65 -4.54
CA PHE A 16 2.74 10.20 -4.27
C PHE A 16 3.61 10.18 -5.52
N GLU A 17 3.08 9.67 -6.63
CA GLU A 17 3.78 9.68 -7.92
C GLU A 17 4.00 11.10 -8.44
N GLU A 18 3.00 11.98 -8.31
CA GLU A 18 3.10 13.40 -8.67
C GLU A 18 4.20 14.09 -7.85
N VAL A 19 4.17 13.95 -6.52
CA VAL A 19 5.17 14.54 -5.62
C VAL A 19 6.57 14.01 -5.93
N ASN A 20 6.71 12.71 -6.19
CA ASN A 20 7.97 12.09 -6.57
C ASN A 20 8.53 12.68 -7.89
N ALA A 21 7.67 12.88 -8.88
CA ALA A 21 8.03 13.52 -10.14
C ALA A 21 8.44 14.98 -9.93
N LEU A 22 7.70 15.74 -9.10
CA LEU A 22 8.03 17.13 -8.76
C LEU A 22 9.36 17.23 -8.00
N LEU A 23 9.67 16.30 -7.10
CA LEU A 23 10.95 16.27 -6.38
C LEU A 23 12.15 16.00 -7.30
N SER A 24 11.90 15.43 -8.49
CA SER A 24 12.91 15.22 -9.53
C SER A 24 13.06 16.41 -10.48
N ASP A 25 12.19 17.42 -10.38
CA ASP A 25 12.20 18.60 -11.25
C ASP A 25 13.26 19.63 -10.82
N ALA A 26 14.08 20.09 -11.77
CA ALA A 26 15.18 21.01 -11.49
C ALA A 26 14.71 22.38 -10.94
N SER A 27 13.51 22.86 -11.31
CA SER A 27 12.95 24.11 -10.80
C SER A 27 12.46 23.99 -9.35
N VAL A 28 11.99 22.80 -8.97
CA VAL A 28 11.64 22.46 -7.58
C VAL A 28 12.91 22.31 -6.75
N ILE A 29 13.91 21.57 -7.23
CA ILE A 29 15.20 21.38 -6.53
C ILE A 29 15.89 22.73 -6.28
N ALA A 30 15.82 23.66 -7.23
CA ALA A 30 16.36 25.01 -7.08
C ALA A 30 15.60 25.86 -6.03
N ASN A 31 14.36 25.49 -5.68
CA ASN A 31 13.55 26.18 -4.67
C ASN A 31 13.51 25.36 -3.37
N GLN A 32 14.38 25.71 -2.42
CA GLN A 32 14.52 24.97 -1.16
C GLN A 32 13.23 24.87 -0.34
N ASP A 33 12.40 25.91 -0.32
CA ASP A 33 11.13 25.90 0.43
C ASP A 33 10.15 24.89 -0.18
N LYS A 34 9.95 24.94 -1.50
CA LYS A 34 9.09 23.98 -2.21
C LYS A 34 9.61 22.56 -2.09
N PHE A 35 10.91 22.35 -2.26
CA PHE A 35 11.52 21.03 -2.12
C PHE A 35 11.31 20.46 -0.72
N ARG A 36 11.48 21.27 0.33
CA ARG A 36 11.27 20.84 1.72
C ARG A 36 9.80 20.50 2.00
N ASP A 37 8.86 21.27 1.46
CA ASP A 37 7.43 21.03 1.64
C ASP A 37 7.00 19.73 0.96
N LEU A 38 7.39 19.54 -0.31
CA LEU A 38 7.13 18.30 -1.05
C LEU A 38 7.84 17.09 -0.45
N SER A 39 9.05 17.24 0.09
CA SER A 39 9.77 16.14 0.75
C SER A 39 9.05 15.68 2.03
N ARG A 40 8.45 16.63 2.78
CA ARG A 40 7.64 16.31 3.96
C ARG A 40 6.37 15.59 3.57
N GLU A 41 5.66 16.11 2.56
CA GLU A 41 4.45 15.48 2.03
C GLU A 41 4.75 14.05 1.55
N PHE A 42 5.83 13.85 0.79
CA PHE A 42 6.28 12.54 0.35
C PHE A 42 6.50 11.59 1.52
N ALA A 43 7.23 12.01 2.55
CA ALA A 43 7.52 11.20 3.72
C ALA A 43 6.26 10.87 4.56
N GLU A 44 5.23 11.72 4.52
CA GLU A 44 3.96 11.50 5.21
C GLU A 44 3.08 10.47 4.50
N ILE A 45 3.03 10.51 3.16
CA ILE A 45 2.17 9.62 2.36
C ILE A 45 2.86 8.30 1.98
N GLU A 46 4.20 8.26 1.93
CA GLU A 46 4.98 7.07 1.55
C GLU A 46 4.59 5.79 2.34
N PRO A 47 4.43 5.82 3.69
CA PRO A 47 4.07 4.62 4.44
C PRO A 47 2.69 4.08 4.05
N VAL A 48 1.73 4.99 3.81
CA VAL A 48 0.37 4.63 3.40
C VAL A 48 0.39 3.98 2.03
N VAL A 49 1.11 4.58 1.08
CA VAL A 49 1.23 4.07 -0.30
C VAL A 49 1.94 2.72 -0.34
N LYS A 50 3.04 2.55 0.40
CA LYS A 50 3.75 1.26 0.47
C LYS A 50 2.86 0.16 1.06
N CYS A 51 2.14 0.45 2.14
CA CYS A 51 1.21 -0.51 2.74
C CYS A 51 0.08 -0.86 1.76
N PHE A 52 -0.45 0.11 1.02
CA PHE A 52 -1.50 -0.12 0.03
C PHE A 52 -1.01 -0.95 -1.16
N GLN A 53 0.19 -0.70 -1.66
CA GLN A 53 0.82 -1.50 -2.71
C GLN A 53 1.06 -2.95 -2.24
N ALA A 54 1.54 -3.14 -1.01
CA ALA A 54 1.70 -4.47 -0.43
C ALA A 54 0.36 -5.20 -0.27
N TRP A 55 -0.69 -4.48 0.13
CA TRP A 55 -2.04 -5.03 0.22
C TRP A 55 -2.55 -5.47 -1.15
N ARG A 56 -2.38 -4.64 -2.18
CA ARG A 56 -2.74 -5.01 -3.57
C ARG A 56 -1.98 -6.25 -4.04
N GLN A 57 -0.67 -6.31 -3.76
CA GLN A 57 0.13 -7.50 -4.09
C GLN A 57 -0.42 -8.75 -3.40
N SER A 58 -0.81 -8.66 -2.12
CA SER A 58 -1.40 -9.81 -1.42
C SER A 58 -2.70 -10.30 -2.06
N LEU A 59 -3.49 -9.41 -2.66
CA LEU A 59 -4.68 -9.82 -3.41
C LEU A 59 -4.32 -10.53 -4.72
N GLU A 60 -3.30 -10.05 -5.43
CA GLU A 60 -2.80 -10.73 -6.62
C GLU A 60 -2.23 -12.11 -6.29
N ASP A 61 -1.53 -12.24 -5.16
CA ASP A 61 -1.01 -13.51 -4.65
C ASP A 61 -2.16 -14.49 -4.29
N ILE A 62 -3.23 -13.98 -3.67
CA ILE A 62 -4.45 -14.77 -3.39
C ILE A 62 -5.09 -15.28 -4.68
N ASP A 63 -5.21 -14.43 -5.70
CA ASP A 63 -5.80 -14.81 -6.98
C ASP A 63 -4.93 -15.86 -7.68
N ALA A 64 -3.61 -15.67 -7.70
CA ALA A 64 -2.66 -16.62 -8.27
C ALA A 64 -2.70 -17.99 -7.57
N ALA A 65 -2.67 -18.01 -6.23
CA ALA A 65 -2.76 -19.24 -5.46
C ALA A 65 -4.13 -19.93 -5.62
N THR A 66 -5.21 -19.15 -5.75
CA THR A 66 -6.56 -19.68 -6.00
C THR A 66 -6.65 -20.39 -7.35
N GLU A 67 -6.04 -19.83 -8.40
CA GLU A 67 -6.00 -20.49 -9.71
C GLU A 67 -5.12 -21.75 -9.69
N LEU A 68 -3.97 -21.70 -9.00
CA LEU A 68 -3.09 -22.86 -8.84
C LEU A 68 -3.79 -24.01 -8.10
N ALA A 69 -4.59 -23.70 -7.07
CA ALA A 69 -5.39 -24.69 -6.34
C ALA A 69 -6.52 -25.32 -7.17
N LYS A 70 -6.97 -24.67 -8.25
CA LYS A 70 -7.98 -25.24 -9.15
C LYS A 70 -7.37 -26.17 -10.19
N ASP A 71 -6.25 -25.76 -10.78
CA ASP A 71 -5.65 -26.43 -11.94
C ASP A 71 -4.51 -27.40 -11.60
N GLY A 72 -4.00 -27.37 -10.36
CA GLY A 72 -2.93 -28.24 -9.88
C GLY A 72 -3.34 -29.70 -9.66
N ASP A 73 -2.35 -30.58 -9.58
CA ASP A 73 -2.50 -31.95 -9.04
C ASP A 73 -2.63 -31.92 -7.50
N ALA A 74 -2.81 -33.08 -6.87
CA ALA A 74 -3.07 -33.14 -5.43
C ALA A 74 -1.97 -32.48 -4.58
N ASP A 75 -0.70 -32.67 -4.96
CA ASP A 75 0.45 -32.13 -4.23
C ASP A 75 0.57 -30.61 -4.45
N MET A 76 0.32 -30.13 -5.68
CA MET A 76 0.29 -28.69 -5.97
C MET A 76 -0.88 -27.97 -5.29
N ARG A 77 -2.02 -28.64 -5.13
CA ARG A 77 -3.17 -28.04 -4.43
C ARG A 77 -2.92 -27.83 -2.95
N GLU A 78 -2.29 -28.81 -2.28
CA GLU A 78 -1.96 -28.69 -0.86
C GLU A 78 -1.02 -27.48 -0.63
N MET A 79 0.01 -27.34 -1.48
CA MET A 79 0.91 -26.19 -1.44
C MET A 79 0.19 -24.86 -1.73
N ALA A 80 -0.68 -24.84 -2.73
CA ALA A 80 -1.45 -23.65 -3.08
C ALA A 80 -2.44 -23.24 -1.98
N GLU A 81 -3.03 -24.19 -1.25
CA GLU A 81 -3.91 -23.90 -0.11
C GLU A 81 -3.15 -23.26 1.07
N GLU A 82 -1.93 -23.72 1.35
CA GLU A 82 -1.05 -23.10 2.34
C GLU A 82 -0.65 -21.67 1.95
N GLU A 83 -0.25 -21.45 0.69
CA GLU A 83 0.08 -20.12 0.16
C GLU A 83 -1.13 -19.19 0.21
N LEU A 84 -2.31 -19.69 -0.17
CA LEU A 84 -3.56 -18.95 -0.13
C LEU A 84 -3.91 -18.51 1.30
N ALA A 85 -3.74 -19.39 2.28
CA ALA A 85 -3.98 -19.08 3.69
C ALA A 85 -3.03 -17.98 4.19
N SER A 86 -1.74 -18.09 3.85
CA SER A 86 -0.71 -17.10 4.18
C SER A 86 -0.99 -15.73 3.55
N ALA A 87 -1.34 -15.71 2.26
CA ALA A 87 -1.62 -14.49 1.52
C ALA A 87 -2.90 -13.79 2.05
N ARG A 88 -3.92 -14.56 2.45
CA ARG A 88 -5.12 -14.02 3.11
C ARG A 88 -4.82 -13.39 4.46
N ALA A 89 -4.07 -14.08 5.33
CA ALA A 89 -3.67 -13.53 6.62
C ALA A 89 -2.90 -12.21 6.44
N ARG A 90 -1.95 -12.18 5.50
CA ARG A 90 -1.20 -10.97 5.15
C ARG A 90 -2.10 -9.85 4.63
N SER A 91 -3.09 -10.16 3.79
CA SER A 91 -4.05 -9.17 3.28
C SER A 91 -4.87 -8.54 4.41
N GLU A 92 -5.30 -9.34 5.38
CA GLU A 92 -6.03 -8.86 6.56
C GLU A 92 -5.15 -7.96 7.45
N GLU A 93 -3.92 -8.38 7.75
CA GLU A 93 -2.96 -7.57 8.51
C GLU A 93 -2.69 -6.21 7.85
N LEU A 94 -2.52 -6.19 6.52
CA LEU A 94 -2.28 -4.97 5.76
C LEU A 94 -3.54 -4.08 5.67
N ASP A 95 -4.74 -4.65 5.60
CA ASP A 95 -6.00 -3.86 5.65
C ASP A 95 -6.14 -3.17 7.03
N GLU A 96 -5.81 -3.86 8.13
CA GLU A 96 -5.79 -3.25 9.47
C GLU A 96 -4.72 -2.17 9.60
N GLU A 97 -3.52 -2.41 9.09
CA GLU A 97 -2.44 -1.41 9.11
C GLU A 97 -2.81 -0.17 8.29
N LEU A 98 -3.41 -0.35 7.10
CA LEU A 98 -3.93 0.75 6.29
C LEU A 98 -4.97 1.57 7.03
N GLN A 99 -5.92 0.91 7.69
CA GLN A 99 -6.91 1.60 8.50
C GLN A 99 -6.26 2.43 9.60
N ARG A 100 -5.23 1.90 10.28
CA ARG A 100 -4.46 2.63 11.30
C ARG A 100 -3.71 3.83 10.71
N LEU A 101 -3.03 3.66 9.58
CA LEU A 101 -2.27 4.72 8.92
C LEU A 101 -3.16 5.86 8.39
N MET A 102 -4.40 5.56 8.04
CA MET A 102 -5.39 6.54 7.56
C MET A 102 -6.08 7.31 8.68
N LEU A 103 -5.94 6.88 9.94
CA LEU A 103 -6.42 7.67 11.06
C LEU A 103 -5.53 8.91 11.21
N PRO A 104 -6.14 10.10 11.42
CA PRO A 104 -5.33 11.27 11.76
C PRO A 104 -4.49 10.94 12.99
N LYS A 105 -3.19 11.20 12.92
CA LYS A 105 -2.29 11.04 14.07
C LYS A 105 -2.93 11.75 15.26
N ASP A 106 -3.27 11.01 16.30
CA ASP A 106 -3.85 11.61 17.51
C ASP A 106 -2.78 12.54 18.09
N PRO A 107 -3.10 13.82 18.38
CA PRO A 107 -2.15 14.72 19.06
C PRO A 107 -1.66 14.18 20.41
N ASN A 108 -2.29 13.14 20.98
CA ASN A 108 -1.85 12.44 22.19
C ASN A 108 -1.02 11.17 21.95
N ASP A 109 -0.81 10.73 20.71
CA ASP A 109 -0.07 9.49 20.38
C ASP A 109 1.47 9.67 20.42
N THR A 110 1.93 10.82 20.89
CA THR A 110 3.33 11.08 21.26
C THR A 110 3.43 11.18 22.77
N LYS A 111 3.48 10.03 23.44
CA LYS A 111 4.00 9.90 24.81
C LYS A 111 4.91 8.70 24.94
#